data_AF-A0A8H6XWP6-F1
#
_entry.id   AF-A0A8H6XWP6-F1
#
_cell.length_a   1.000
_cell.length_b   1.000
_cell.length_c   1.000
_cell.angle_alpha   90.00
_cell.angle_beta   90.00
_cell.angle_gamma   90.00
#
_symmetry.space_group_name_H-M   'P 1'
#
loop_
_entity.id
_entity.type
_entity.pdbx_description
1 polymer ?
#
loop_
_entity_poly.entity_id
_entity_poly.type
_entity_poly.pdbx_seq_one_letter_code
_entity_poly.pdbx_strand_id
1 'polypeptide(L)'
;MPQTPPRKTRSDITTPGLTTDQLHQQLLQLKPCLIQESVANDPWKLLVAVTLLNKTAGKLAIPVFWSIMSAWPTAWALSQAPESELVTLIRPLGTQNTHPPCAMNGPLEPWAPPISPRKREKYPPTPISHLPGAGAYALDSYRIFCSGPASEEWKDVNPSDKELIRYLKWKWAAMENRRWTPESGAGGTADPAYLEALVSELEPALQQEQ
;
A
#
# COMPACT_ATOMS: atom_id res chain seq x y z
N MET A 1 -6.01 62.72 -38.15
CA MET A 1 -6.18 61.31 -37.72
C MET A 1 -4.94 60.52 -38.13
N PRO A 2 -3.98 60.23 -37.22
CA PRO A 2 -3.06 59.12 -37.39
C PRO A 2 -3.41 57.99 -36.40
N GLN A 3 -3.67 56.80 -36.93
CA GLN A 3 -3.97 55.60 -36.13
C GLN A 3 -2.69 55.04 -35.52
N THR A 4 -2.70 54.87 -34.20
CA THR A 4 -1.64 54.23 -33.42
C THR A 4 -1.67 52.71 -33.64
N PRO A 5 -0.54 52.02 -33.85
CA PRO A 5 -0.55 50.56 -33.93
C PRO A 5 -0.80 49.94 -32.54
N PRO A 6 -1.49 48.79 -32.46
CA PRO A 6 -1.80 48.17 -31.18
C PRO A 6 -0.51 47.64 -30.53
N ARG A 7 -0.32 48.04 -29.28
CA ARG A 7 0.72 47.55 -28.37
C ARG A 7 0.50 46.04 -28.16
N LYS A 8 1.37 45.21 -28.73
CA LYS A 8 1.43 43.77 -28.47
C LYS A 8 1.55 43.55 -26.96
N THR A 9 0.50 43.00 -26.35
CA THR A 9 0.53 42.44 -25.01
C THR A 9 1.60 41.36 -24.98
N ARG A 10 2.59 41.59 -24.13
CA ARG A 10 3.69 40.68 -23.80
C ARG A 10 3.06 39.39 -23.28
N SER A 11 2.98 38.37 -24.13
CA SER A 11 2.64 37.01 -23.73
C SER A 11 3.67 36.56 -22.71
N ASP A 12 3.19 36.22 -21.52
CA ASP A 12 3.98 35.69 -20.42
C ASP A 12 4.89 34.56 -20.90
N ILE A 13 6.17 34.71 -20.57
CA ILE A 13 7.18 33.68 -20.69
C ILE A 13 6.80 32.61 -19.66
N THR A 14 6.12 31.56 -20.10
CA THR A 14 5.93 30.36 -19.27
C THR A 14 6.89 29.30 -19.79
N THR A 15 7.89 28.99 -18.98
CA THR A 15 8.75 27.81 -19.07
C THR A 15 7.94 26.60 -19.54
N PRO A 16 8.42 25.72 -20.44
CA PRO A 16 7.66 24.55 -20.87
C PRO A 16 7.65 23.53 -19.72
N GLY A 17 6.77 23.74 -18.74
CA GLY A 17 6.36 22.70 -17.79
C GLY A 17 5.50 21.67 -18.52
N LEU A 18 5.50 20.42 -18.02
CA LEU A 18 4.61 19.39 -18.54
C LEU A 18 3.14 19.83 -18.38
N THR A 19 2.30 19.50 -19.35
CA THR A 19 0.86 19.71 -19.21
C THR A 19 0.26 18.74 -18.18
N THR A 20 -0.89 19.09 -17.60
CA THR A 20 -1.64 18.21 -16.68
C THR A 20 -1.87 16.82 -17.28
N ASP A 21 -2.19 16.76 -18.58
CA ASP A 21 -2.41 15.50 -19.29
C ASP A 21 -1.12 14.66 -19.39
N GLN A 22 0.03 15.31 -19.63
CA GLN A 22 1.33 14.62 -19.66
C GLN A 22 1.71 14.06 -18.30
N LEU A 23 1.49 14.84 -17.22
CA LEU A 23 1.73 14.40 -15.84
C LEU A 23 0.81 13.22 -15.49
N HIS A 24 -0.45 13.28 -15.91
CA HIS A 24 -1.39 12.18 -15.69
C HIS A 24 -0.98 10.91 -16.44
N GLN A 25 -0.53 11.03 -17.70
CA GLN A 25 0.01 9.88 -18.44
C GLN A 25 1.24 9.27 -17.78
N GLN A 26 2.17 10.10 -17.27
CA GLN A 26 3.30 9.61 -16.50
C GLN A 26 2.85 8.88 -15.23
N LEU A 27 1.88 9.46 -14.50
CA LEU A 27 1.35 8.84 -13.29
C LEU A 27 0.77 7.45 -13.56
N LEU A 28 0.08 7.24 -14.68
CA LEU A 28 -0.43 5.92 -15.07
C LEU A 28 0.70 4.88 -15.27
N GLN A 29 1.87 5.30 -15.75
CA GLN A 29 3.04 4.43 -15.89
C GLN A 29 3.75 4.17 -14.55
N LEU A 30 3.53 5.03 -13.55
CA LEU A 30 4.12 4.94 -12.22
C LEU A 30 3.21 4.21 -11.21
N LYS A 31 2.31 3.34 -11.69
CA LYS A 31 1.45 2.53 -10.83
C LYS A 31 2.29 1.68 -9.87
N PRO A 32 2.14 1.84 -8.54
CA PRO A 32 2.86 1.00 -7.58
C PRO A 32 2.45 -0.48 -7.73
N CYS A 33 3.44 -1.36 -7.91
CA CYS A 33 3.23 -2.78 -8.14
C CYS A 33 3.16 -3.54 -6.81
N LEU A 34 1.95 -3.74 -6.29
CA LEU A 34 1.76 -4.47 -5.03
C LEU A 34 1.33 -5.92 -5.30
N ILE A 35 1.94 -6.88 -4.61
CA ILE A 35 1.56 -8.31 -4.76
C ILE A 35 0.09 -8.54 -4.43
N GLN A 36 -0.49 -7.70 -3.57
CA GLN A 36 -1.90 -7.69 -3.23
C GLN A 36 -2.81 -7.60 -4.48
N GLU A 37 -2.39 -6.91 -5.55
CA GLU A 37 -3.15 -6.84 -6.80
C GLU A 37 -3.20 -8.20 -7.51
N SER A 38 -2.07 -8.92 -7.53
CA SER A 38 -1.94 -10.23 -8.18
C SER A 38 -2.76 -11.32 -7.49
N VAL A 39 -3.07 -11.13 -6.20
CA VAL A 39 -3.80 -12.10 -5.38
C VAL A 39 -5.17 -11.61 -4.92
N ALA A 40 -5.62 -10.45 -5.41
CA ALA A 40 -6.84 -9.78 -4.99
C ALA A 40 -8.12 -10.65 -5.06
N ASN A 41 -8.15 -11.60 -5.99
CA ASN A 41 -9.28 -12.52 -6.18
C ASN A 41 -9.34 -13.67 -5.16
N ASP A 42 -8.30 -13.83 -4.33
CA ASP A 42 -8.18 -14.89 -3.35
C ASP A 42 -7.76 -14.31 -1.99
N PRO A 43 -8.72 -14.05 -1.09
CA PRO A 43 -8.46 -13.49 0.24
C PRO A 43 -7.46 -14.32 1.06
N TRP A 44 -7.43 -15.64 0.87
CA TRP A 44 -6.48 -16.48 1.61
C TRP A 44 -5.05 -16.24 1.11
N LYS A 45 -4.83 -16.15 -0.20
CA LYS A 45 -3.52 -15.79 -0.77
C LYS A 45 -3.08 -14.40 -0.34
N LEU A 46 -3.99 -13.43 -0.31
CA LEU A 46 -3.72 -12.09 0.21
C LEU A 46 -3.20 -12.15 1.65
N LEU A 47 -3.84 -12.93 2.52
CA LEU A 47 -3.42 -13.07 3.91
C LEU A 47 -2.03 -13.69 4.04
N VAL A 48 -1.72 -14.72 3.24
CA VAL A 48 -0.38 -15.31 3.23
C VAL A 48 0.66 -14.28 2.77
N ALA A 49 0.39 -13.54 1.69
CA ALA A 49 1.28 -12.50 1.19
C ALA A 49 1.53 -11.40 2.24
N VAL A 50 0.47 -10.87 2.84
CA VAL A 50 0.56 -9.85 3.89
C VAL A 50 1.31 -10.37 5.11
N THR A 51 1.13 -11.63 5.49
CA THR A 51 1.85 -12.23 6.63
C THR A 51 3.36 -12.26 6.40
N LEU A 52 3.80 -12.58 5.18
CA LEU A 52 5.22 -12.57 4.81
C LEU A 52 5.77 -11.14 4.75
N LEU A 53 5.00 -10.20 4.19
CA LEU A 53 5.40 -8.79 4.06
C LEU A 53 5.47 -8.06 5.40
N ASN A 54 4.71 -8.48 6.40
CA ASN A 54 4.77 -7.91 7.75
C ASN A 54 6.13 -8.09 8.44
N LYS A 55 6.98 -9.01 7.96
CA LYS A 55 8.25 -9.37 8.58
C LYS A 55 9.45 -9.20 7.65
N THR A 56 9.23 -9.07 6.35
CA THR A 56 10.30 -9.12 5.36
C THR A 56 10.00 -8.23 4.15
N ALA A 57 11.03 -7.57 3.61
CA ALA A 57 10.91 -6.77 2.40
C ALA A 57 10.39 -7.61 1.21
N GLY A 58 9.57 -6.98 0.35
CA GLY A 58 8.94 -7.63 -0.81
C GLY A 58 9.91 -8.40 -1.69
N LYS A 59 11.12 -7.86 -1.93
CA LYS A 59 12.18 -8.50 -2.73
C LYS A 59 12.53 -9.93 -2.30
N LEU A 60 12.40 -10.24 -1.00
CA LEU A 60 12.64 -11.58 -0.46
C LEU A 60 11.33 -12.33 -0.21
N ALA A 61 10.29 -11.64 0.26
CA ALA A 61 9.00 -12.25 0.59
C ALA A 61 8.25 -12.77 -0.64
N ILE A 62 8.32 -12.06 -1.78
CA ILE A 62 7.56 -12.38 -3.00
C ILE A 62 8.03 -13.71 -3.62
N PRO A 63 9.33 -13.99 -3.82
CA PRO A 63 9.77 -15.30 -4.30
C PRO A 63 9.33 -16.46 -3.38
N VAL A 64 9.48 -16.28 -2.06
CA VAL A 64 9.06 -17.31 -1.09
C VAL A 64 7.54 -17.51 -1.11
N PHE A 65 6.76 -16.44 -1.25
CA PHE A 65 5.32 -16.52 -1.44
C PHE A 65 4.97 -17.43 -2.63
N TRP A 66 5.58 -17.21 -3.79
CA TRP A 66 5.30 -18.02 -4.97
C TRP A 66 5.77 -19.47 -4.82
N SER A 67 6.88 -19.72 -4.10
CA SER A 67 7.29 -21.09 -3.76
C SER A 67 6.23 -21.79 -2.89
N ILE A 68 5.68 -21.10 -1.88
CA ILE A 68 4.60 -21.64 -1.04
C ILE A 68 3.35 -21.89 -1.88
N MET A 69 2.95 -20.96 -2.76
CA MET A 69 1.75 -21.13 -3.61
C MET A 69 1.90 -22.26 -4.63
N SER A 70 3.12 -22.54 -5.09
CA SER A 70 3.42 -23.64 -6.00
C SER A 70 3.35 -25.00 -5.28
N ALA A 71 3.91 -25.09 -4.07
CA ALA A 71 3.90 -26.32 -3.27
C ALA A 71 2.51 -26.61 -2.64
N TRP A 72 1.85 -25.56 -2.15
CA TRP A 72 0.59 -25.64 -1.42
C TRP A 72 -0.39 -24.56 -1.90
N PRO A 73 -1.11 -24.80 -3.02
CA PRO A 73 -1.92 -23.77 -3.67
C PRO A 73 -3.22 -23.42 -2.95
N THR A 74 -3.58 -24.14 -1.88
CA THR A 74 -4.82 -23.93 -1.12
C THR A 74 -4.54 -23.92 0.38
N ALA A 75 -5.44 -23.27 1.15
CA ALA A 75 -5.38 -23.27 2.61
C ALA A 75 -5.32 -24.69 3.19
N TRP A 76 -6.09 -25.62 2.60
CA TRP A 76 -6.08 -27.01 2.98
C TRP A 76 -4.72 -27.67 2.73
N ALA A 77 -4.16 -27.54 1.53
CA ALA A 77 -2.85 -28.11 1.21
C ALA A 77 -1.75 -27.60 2.15
N LEU A 78 -1.77 -26.29 2.45
CA LEU A 78 -0.79 -25.68 3.36
C LEU A 78 -0.97 -26.18 4.80
N SER A 79 -2.21 -26.45 5.23
CA SER A 79 -2.47 -27.01 6.57
C SER A 79 -1.94 -28.44 6.76
N GLN A 80 -1.78 -29.18 5.65
CA GLN A 80 -1.23 -30.53 5.64
C GLN A 80 0.29 -30.55 5.36
N ALA A 81 0.90 -29.38 5.17
CA ALA A 81 2.31 -29.28 4.82
C ALA A 81 3.21 -29.78 5.98
N PRO A 82 4.32 -30.50 5.67
CA PRO A 82 5.33 -30.80 6.68
C PRO A 82 5.93 -29.50 7.22
N GLU A 83 5.87 -29.31 8.54
CA GLU A 83 6.40 -28.10 9.20
C GLU A 83 7.87 -27.85 8.86
N SER A 84 8.68 -28.92 8.74
CA SER A 84 10.10 -28.85 8.38
C SER A 84 10.34 -28.22 7.00
N GLU A 85 9.50 -28.52 6.01
CA GLU A 85 9.59 -27.95 4.66
C GLU A 85 9.19 -26.47 4.67
N LEU A 86 8.11 -26.14 5.37
CA LEU A 86 7.63 -24.76 5.50
C LEU A 86 8.66 -23.89 6.24
N VAL A 87 9.24 -24.38 7.33
CA VAL A 87 10.31 -23.69 8.07
C VAL A 87 11.53 -23.50 7.18
N THR A 88 11.90 -24.48 6.36
CA THR A 88 13.04 -24.37 5.43
C THR A 88 12.81 -23.26 4.41
N LEU A 89 11.60 -23.13 3.88
CA LEU A 89 11.23 -22.06 2.93
C LEU A 89 11.19 -20.67 3.58
N ILE A 90 10.72 -20.57 4.83
CA ILE A 90 10.59 -19.30 5.55
C ILE A 90 11.90 -18.89 6.23
N ARG A 91 12.79 -19.82 6.56
CA ARG A 91 14.06 -19.58 7.26
C ARG A 91 14.91 -18.43 6.66
N PRO A 92 15.06 -18.30 5.32
CA PRO A 92 15.78 -17.19 4.70
C PRO A 92 15.17 -15.80 4.97
N LEU A 93 13.89 -15.74 5.34
CA LEU A 93 13.17 -14.50 5.64
C LEU A 93 13.48 -13.91 7.03
N GLY A 94 14.24 -14.62 7.87
CA GLY A 94 14.74 -14.11 9.14
C GLY A 94 13.73 -14.12 10.30
N THR A 95 12.64 -14.88 10.21
CA THR A 95 11.61 -14.94 11.27
C THR A 95 12.00 -15.77 12.51
N GLN A 96 13.24 -16.26 12.60
CA GLN A 96 13.75 -16.99 13.76
C GLN A 96 14.22 -16.04 14.87
N ASN A 97 13.26 -15.46 15.60
CA ASN A 97 13.31 -15.05 17.02
C ASN A 97 12.36 -13.87 17.25
N THR A 98 11.09 -14.17 17.48
CA THR A 98 10.25 -13.32 18.34
C THR A 98 9.36 -14.21 19.20
N HIS A 99 10.00 -15.06 20.02
CA HIS A 99 9.41 -15.32 21.33
C HIS A 99 9.65 -14.05 22.15
N PRO A 100 8.62 -13.40 22.73
CA PRO A 100 8.89 -12.56 23.89
C PRO A 100 9.51 -13.47 24.96
N PRO A 101 10.61 -13.11 25.63
CA PRO A 101 11.06 -13.86 26.78
C PRO A 101 9.95 -13.80 27.83
N CYS A 102 9.24 -14.92 27.99
CA CYS A 102 8.31 -15.11 29.09
C CYS A 102 9.11 -15.35 30.36
N ALA A 103 9.04 -14.37 31.27
CA ALA A 103 9.20 -14.47 32.71
C ALA A 103 10.48 -15.10 33.29
N MET A 104 11.45 -14.24 33.66
CA MET A 104 12.16 -14.41 34.92
C MET A 104 12.32 -13.06 35.64
N ASN A 105 11.59 -12.94 36.75
CA ASN A 105 11.92 -12.20 37.98
C ASN A 105 12.19 -10.67 37.86
N GLY A 106 11.12 -9.88 37.80
CA GLY A 106 11.15 -8.43 38.11
C GLY A 106 9.79 -7.93 38.57
N PRO A 107 9.69 -6.90 39.44
CA PRO A 107 8.41 -6.44 39.98
C PRO A 107 7.49 -5.94 38.87
N LEU A 108 6.21 -6.25 39.02
CA LEU A 108 5.13 -6.01 38.08
C LEU A 108 4.84 -4.49 37.95
N GLU A 109 5.65 -3.75 37.20
CA GLU A 109 5.23 -2.45 36.67
C GLU A 109 4.22 -2.71 35.55
N PRO A 110 3.02 -2.11 35.58
CA PRO A 110 2.04 -2.28 34.52
C PRO A 110 2.60 -1.66 33.24
N TRP A 111 3.06 -2.51 32.33
CA TRP A 111 3.30 -2.15 30.93
C TRP A 111 2.01 -1.53 30.37
N ALA A 112 1.95 -0.21 30.34
CA ALA A 112 1.01 0.52 29.53
C ALA A 112 1.61 0.58 28.12
N PRO A 113 0.98 0.00 27.08
CA PRO A 113 1.46 0.14 25.73
C PRO A 113 1.53 1.64 25.37
N PRO A 114 2.51 2.07 24.57
CA PRO A 114 2.62 3.47 24.17
C PRO A 114 1.28 3.91 23.59
N ILE A 115 0.69 4.93 24.22
CA ILE A 115 -0.58 5.52 23.84
C ILE A 115 -0.41 6.01 22.40
N SER A 116 -0.85 5.20 21.45
CA SER A 116 -1.01 5.63 20.06
C SER A 116 -2.12 6.67 20.10
N PRO A 117 -1.87 7.94 19.72
CA PRO A 117 -2.85 9.02 19.91
C PRO A 117 -4.07 8.91 18.99
N ARG A 118 -4.14 7.86 18.16
CA ARG A 118 -5.30 7.57 17.34
C ARG A 118 -6.08 6.43 17.98
N LYS A 119 -7.18 6.79 18.63
CA LYS A 119 -8.25 5.87 18.99
C LYS A 119 -8.76 5.27 17.67
N ARG A 120 -8.15 4.17 17.21
CA ARG A 120 -8.55 3.51 15.96
C ARG A 120 -9.99 3.09 16.17
N GLU A 121 -10.89 3.71 15.41
CA GLU A 121 -12.27 3.26 15.33
C GLU A 121 -12.27 1.77 15.03
N LYS A 122 -13.22 1.06 15.64
CA LYS A 122 -13.34 -0.38 15.48
C LYS A 122 -13.53 -0.65 13.98
N TYR A 123 -12.62 -1.39 13.37
CA TYR A 123 -12.68 -1.69 11.95
C TYR A 123 -14.06 -2.27 11.59
N PRO A 124 -14.64 -1.88 10.45
CA PRO A 124 -15.84 -2.55 9.96
C PRO A 124 -15.53 -4.05 9.80
N PRO A 125 -16.48 -4.94 10.14
CA PRO A 125 -16.25 -6.37 10.06
C PRO A 125 -16.00 -6.77 8.61
N THR A 126 -14.82 -7.31 8.35
CA THR A 126 -14.45 -7.95 7.08
C THR A 126 -14.45 -9.47 7.22
N PRO A 127 -14.55 -10.25 6.12
CA PRO A 127 -14.45 -11.70 6.16
C PRO A 127 -13.17 -12.22 6.83
N ILE A 128 -12.10 -11.43 6.88
CA ILE A 128 -10.82 -11.80 7.50
C ILE A 128 -10.66 -11.30 8.94
N SER A 129 -11.60 -10.49 9.47
CA SER A 129 -11.49 -9.86 10.80
C SER A 129 -11.45 -10.83 11.97
N HIS A 130 -11.94 -12.06 11.79
CA HIS A 130 -11.96 -13.10 12.82
C HIS A 130 -10.64 -13.91 12.89
N LEU A 131 -9.71 -13.69 11.95
CA LEU A 131 -8.51 -14.50 11.84
C LEU A 131 -7.40 -13.99 12.76
N PRO A 132 -6.75 -14.88 13.55
CA PRO A 132 -5.62 -14.48 14.38
C PRO A 132 -4.45 -14.01 13.50
N GLY A 133 -3.88 -12.85 13.81
CA GLY A 133 -2.79 -12.25 13.02
C GLY A 133 -3.24 -11.28 11.92
N ALA A 134 -4.54 -11.18 11.63
CA ALA A 134 -5.10 -10.16 10.73
C ALA A 134 -5.11 -8.78 11.40
N GLY A 135 -3.95 -8.12 11.44
CA GLY A 135 -3.81 -6.76 11.93
C GLY A 135 -4.29 -5.69 10.94
N ALA A 136 -4.18 -4.42 11.32
CA ALA A 136 -4.58 -3.26 10.53
C ALA A 136 -4.14 -3.33 9.06
N TYR A 137 -2.87 -3.69 8.80
CA TYR A 137 -2.33 -3.81 7.44
C TYR A 137 -3.04 -4.87 6.58
N ALA A 138 -3.41 -6.01 7.18
CA ALA A 138 -4.15 -7.06 6.49
C ALA A 138 -5.58 -6.62 6.18
N LEU A 139 -6.23 -5.97 7.14
CA LEU A 139 -7.59 -5.43 6.99
C LEU A 139 -7.65 -4.34 5.91
N ASP A 140 -6.70 -3.40 5.95
CA ASP A 140 -6.60 -2.33 4.95
C ASP A 140 -6.31 -2.92 3.56
N SER A 141 -5.36 -3.86 3.46
CA SER A 141 -5.07 -4.56 2.20
C SER A 141 -6.31 -5.26 1.64
N TYR A 142 -7.05 -5.97 2.49
CA TYR A 142 -8.28 -6.65 2.06
C TYR A 142 -9.33 -5.65 1.54
N ARG A 143 -9.56 -4.55 2.26
CA ARG A 143 -10.56 -3.54 1.86
C ARG A 143 -10.18 -2.80 0.57
N ILE A 144 -8.88 -2.62 0.32
CA ILE A 144 -8.37 -1.95 -0.89
C ILE A 144 -8.47 -2.87 -2.11
N PHE A 145 -8.11 -4.15 -1.98
CA PHE A 145 -7.91 -5.06 -3.11
C PHE A 145 -9.01 -6.12 -3.27
N CYS A 146 -9.53 -6.69 -2.19
CA CYS A 146 -10.44 -7.84 -2.22
C CYS A 146 -11.94 -7.49 -2.17
N SER A 147 -12.30 -6.22 -1.99
CA SER A 147 -13.71 -5.79 -1.93
C SER A 147 -14.45 -5.86 -3.28
N GLY A 148 -13.73 -6.19 -4.37
CA GLY A 148 -14.28 -6.33 -5.72
C GLY A 148 -14.14 -5.06 -6.58
N PRO A 149 -14.23 -5.17 -7.92
CA PRO A 149 -13.90 -4.08 -8.85
C PRO A 149 -14.93 -2.94 -8.85
N ALA A 150 -16.18 -3.22 -8.49
CA ALA A 150 -17.24 -2.22 -8.38
C ALA A 150 -17.37 -1.62 -6.98
N SER A 151 -16.55 -2.06 -6.02
CA SER A 151 -16.63 -1.59 -4.66
C SER A 151 -15.85 -0.30 -4.46
N GLU A 152 -16.46 0.63 -3.73
CA GLU A 152 -15.84 1.89 -3.31
C GLU A 152 -15.20 1.79 -1.92
N GLU A 153 -15.15 0.60 -1.30
CA GLU A 153 -14.56 0.38 0.04
C GLU A 153 -13.17 0.99 0.20
N TRP A 154 -12.34 0.94 -0.85
CA TRP A 154 -11.00 1.51 -0.85
C TRP A 154 -10.97 3.04 -0.60
N LYS A 155 -12.08 3.75 -0.86
CA LYS A 155 -12.21 5.20 -0.61
C LYS A 155 -12.32 5.53 0.88
N ASP A 156 -12.81 4.57 1.68
CA ASP A 156 -12.98 4.70 3.14
C ASP A 156 -11.81 4.11 3.94
N VAL A 157 -10.74 3.70 3.26
CA VAL A 157 -9.54 3.14 3.91
C VAL A 157 -8.53 4.25 4.18
N ASN A 158 -8.04 4.31 5.42
CA ASN A 158 -6.95 5.20 5.81
C ASN A 158 -5.80 4.38 6.43
N PRO A 159 -4.91 3.82 5.61
CA PRO A 159 -3.88 2.91 6.07
C PRO A 159 -2.72 3.65 6.75
N SER A 160 -2.02 2.97 7.65
CA SER A 160 -0.75 3.47 8.21
C SER A 160 0.49 2.96 7.45
N ASP A 161 0.31 1.98 6.56
CA ASP A 161 1.40 1.38 5.81
C ASP A 161 1.86 2.27 4.65
N LYS A 162 3.18 2.39 4.48
CA LYS A 162 3.77 3.34 3.53
C LYS A 162 3.46 2.95 2.08
N GLU A 163 3.45 1.67 1.76
CA GLU A 163 3.18 1.18 0.41
C GLU A 163 1.68 1.31 0.07
N LEU A 164 0.79 1.02 1.03
CA LEU A 164 -0.63 1.27 0.85
C LEU A 164 -0.95 2.76 0.71
N ILE A 165 -0.30 3.64 1.47
CA ILE A 165 -0.43 5.10 1.34
C ILE A 165 0.01 5.54 -0.05
N ARG A 166 1.17 5.05 -0.53
CA ARG A 166 1.71 5.34 -1.86
C ARG A 166 0.74 4.90 -2.96
N TYR A 167 0.20 3.68 -2.85
CA TYR A 167 -0.80 3.15 -3.76
C TYR A 167 -2.10 3.97 -3.75
N LEU A 168 -2.61 4.39 -2.58
CA LEU A 168 -3.81 5.21 -2.50
C LEU A 168 -3.62 6.61 -3.08
N LYS A 169 -2.48 7.27 -2.82
CA LYS A 169 -2.15 8.55 -3.48
C LYS A 169 -2.23 8.43 -5.00
N TRP A 170 -1.58 7.40 -5.55
CA TRP A 170 -1.63 7.08 -6.97
C TRP A 170 -3.08 6.83 -7.43
N LYS A 171 -3.82 5.95 -6.75
CA LYS A 171 -5.17 5.55 -7.16
C LYS A 171 -6.16 6.71 -7.16
N TRP A 172 -6.13 7.57 -6.14
CA TRP A 172 -6.98 8.77 -6.10
C TRP A 172 -6.64 9.78 -7.20
N ALA A 173 -5.35 10.01 -7.46
CA ALA A 173 -4.91 10.94 -8.49
C ALA A 173 -5.16 10.41 -9.91
N ALA A 174 -4.90 9.12 -10.14
CA ALA A 174 -5.03 8.48 -11.45
C ALA A 174 -6.48 8.15 -11.82
N MET A 175 -7.31 7.72 -10.88
CA MET A 175 -8.67 7.24 -11.17
C MET A 175 -9.75 8.30 -10.95
N GLU A 176 -9.57 9.15 -9.93
CA GLU A 176 -10.60 10.13 -9.52
C GLU A 176 -10.16 11.58 -9.81
N ASN A 177 -8.91 11.80 -10.26
CA ASN A 177 -8.32 13.12 -10.43
C ASN A 177 -8.41 14.00 -9.16
N ARG A 178 -8.23 13.37 -7.99
CA ARG A 178 -8.32 14.03 -6.68
C ARG A 178 -7.02 13.89 -5.92
N ARG A 179 -6.67 14.95 -5.19
CA ARG A 179 -5.58 14.88 -4.22
C ARG A 179 -6.01 14.01 -3.03
N TRP A 180 -5.10 13.20 -2.52
CA TRP A 180 -5.33 12.43 -1.31
C TRP A 180 -4.12 12.49 -0.38
N THR A 181 -4.39 12.59 0.92
CA THR A 181 -3.39 12.57 2.00
C THR A 181 -3.87 11.71 3.16
N PRO A 182 -2.99 11.01 3.89
CA PRO A 182 -3.41 10.20 5.05
C PRO A 182 -3.98 11.05 6.20
N GLU A 183 -3.65 12.34 6.27
CA GLU A 183 -4.18 13.27 7.28
C GLU A 183 -5.59 13.77 6.95
N SER A 184 -5.85 14.11 5.69
CA SER A 184 -7.09 14.79 5.28
C SER A 184 -8.04 13.93 4.45
N GLY A 185 -7.62 12.74 4.02
CA GLY A 185 -8.37 11.91 3.08
C GLY A 185 -8.44 12.53 1.68
N ALA A 186 -9.54 12.27 0.96
CA ALA A 186 -9.79 12.78 -0.38
C ALA A 186 -10.12 14.28 -0.36
N GLY A 187 -9.22 15.08 -0.94
CA GLY A 187 -9.36 16.53 -1.05
C GLY A 187 -9.97 16.98 -2.38
N GLY A 188 -9.62 18.21 -2.79
CA GLY A 188 -10.01 18.79 -4.09
C GLY A 188 -9.32 18.12 -5.28
N THR A 189 -9.47 18.71 -6.46
CA THR A 189 -8.84 18.26 -7.70
C THR A 189 -7.33 18.16 -7.56
N ALA A 190 -6.72 17.15 -8.20
CA ALA A 190 -5.27 17.02 -8.30
C ALA A 190 -4.74 18.11 -9.24
N ASP A 191 -4.18 19.18 -8.68
CA ASP A 191 -3.57 20.26 -9.45
C ASP A 191 -2.20 19.85 -10.01
N PRO A 192 -1.68 20.54 -11.05
CA PRO A 192 -0.42 20.17 -11.69
C PRO A 192 0.74 20.08 -10.71
N ALA A 193 0.82 20.99 -9.72
CA ALA A 193 1.85 20.97 -8.70
C ALA A 193 1.81 19.71 -7.81
N TYR A 194 0.60 19.23 -7.47
CA TYR A 194 0.45 17.97 -6.75
C TYR A 194 0.84 16.77 -7.61
N LEU A 195 0.44 16.76 -8.89
CA LEU A 195 0.80 15.68 -9.82
C LEU A 195 2.31 15.60 -10.05
N GLU A 196 3.00 16.74 -10.22
CA GLU A 196 4.46 16.81 -10.33
C GLU A 196 5.15 16.24 -9.08
N ALA A 197 4.70 16.68 -7.88
CA ALA A 197 5.22 16.18 -6.63
C ALA A 197 4.99 14.66 -6.47
N LEU A 198 3.82 14.17 -6.88
CA LEU A 198 3.48 12.76 -6.81
C LEU A 198 4.30 11.93 -7.81
N VAL A 199 4.50 12.40 -9.03
CA VAL A 199 5.36 11.75 -10.04
C VAL A 199 6.79 11.63 -9.50
N SER A 200 7.34 12.71 -8.95
CA SER A 200 8.67 12.70 -8.34
C SER A 200 8.77 11.77 -7.11
N GLU A 201 7.70 11.69 -6.31
CA GLU A 201 7.62 10.74 -5.19
C GLU A 201 7.61 9.29 -5.70
N LEU A 202 6.90 9.00 -6.79
CA LEU A 202 6.64 7.66 -7.32
C LEU A 202 7.79 7.08 -8.16
N GLU A 203 8.47 7.91 -8.94
CA GLU A 203 9.55 7.55 -9.87
C GLU A 203 10.69 6.69 -9.27
N PRO A 204 11.27 7.01 -8.09
CA PRO A 204 12.40 6.24 -7.56
C PRO A 204 12.03 4.81 -7.09
N ALA A 205 10.75 4.49 -6.86
CA ALA A 205 10.37 3.13 -6.45
C ALA A 205 10.50 2.12 -7.60
N LEU A 206 10.22 2.54 -8.85
CA LEU A 206 10.33 1.64 -10.00
C LEU A 206 11.77 1.18 -10.29
N GLN A 207 12.77 1.95 -9.83
CA GLN A 207 14.19 1.64 -10.03
C GLN A 207 14.75 0.70 -8.95
N GLN A 208 14.09 0.59 -7.80
CA GLN A 208 14.54 -0.29 -6.70
C GLN A 208 13.97 -1.72 -6.79
N GLU A 209 12.93 -1.91 -7.62
CA GLU A 209 12.25 -3.19 -7.84
C GLU A 209 12.71 -3.96 -9.09
N GLN A 210 13.68 -3.42 -9.86
CA GLN A 210 14.37 -4.13 -10.95
C GLN A 210 15.63 -4.88 -10.48
#